data_AF-S8DDB3-F1
#
_entry.id   AF-S8DDB3-F1
#
_cell.length_a   1.000
_cell.length_b   1.000
_cell.length_c   1.000
_cell.angle_alpha   90.00
_cell.angle_beta   90.00
_cell.angle_gamma   90.00
#
_symmetry.space_group_name_H-M   'P 1'
#
loop_
_entity.id
_entity.type
_entity.pdbx_description
1 polymer ?
#
loop_
_entity_poly.entity_id
_entity_poly.type
_entity_poly.pdbx_seq_one_letter_code
_entity_poly.pdbx_strand_id
1 'polypeptide(L)'
;YGCKECGGDLNLRPAYLFPPDFYFEAGNKKSVSFSSVDFSRFRLEKEDRFRPFFETVNYWGIQRKRVRIKCGNCGKLLGYVYDDGPPLIHSIGHGPGQAIPRNPRYRFKIKAL
;
A
#
# COMPACT_ATOMS: atom_id res chain seq x y z
N TYR A 1 15.86 -2.75 -3.98
CA TYR A 1 15.37 -1.46 -3.45
C TYR A 1 15.87 -1.32 -2.03
N GLY A 2 16.44 -0.18 -1.64
CA GLY A 2 17.00 0.03 -0.31
C GLY A 2 16.13 0.96 0.55
N CYS A 3 16.45 1.09 1.83
CA CYS A 3 15.94 2.17 2.66
C CYS A 3 16.86 3.38 2.50
N LYS A 4 16.34 4.51 2.01
CA LYS A 4 17.16 5.73 1.84
C LYS A 4 17.76 6.28 3.13
N GLU A 5 17.14 6.00 4.28
CA GLU A 5 17.60 6.52 5.57
C GLU A 5 18.83 5.77 6.10
N CYS A 6 18.84 4.44 6.00
CA CYS A 6 19.87 3.61 6.63
C CYS A 6 20.66 2.74 5.64
N GLY A 7 20.36 2.83 4.34
CA GLY A 7 20.99 2.02 3.29
C GLY A 7 20.61 0.54 3.29
N GLY A 8 19.86 0.06 4.29
CA GLY A 8 19.52 -1.37 4.40
C GLY A 8 18.68 -1.89 3.24
N ASP A 9 19.00 -3.09 2.77
CA ASP A 9 18.22 -3.78 1.73
C ASP A 9 16.83 -4.18 2.27
N LEU A 10 15.80 -3.86 1.49
CA LEU A 10 14.41 -4.12 1.82
C LEU A 10 13.89 -5.41 1.18
N ASN A 11 14.70 -6.13 0.41
CA ASN A 11 14.32 -7.37 -0.28
C ASN A 11 13.04 -7.23 -1.14
N LEU A 12 12.80 -6.04 -1.70
CA LEU A 12 11.70 -5.80 -2.63
C LEU A 12 12.09 -6.35 -4.00
N ARG A 13 11.25 -7.24 -4.55
CA ARG A 13 11.53 -7.93 -5.81
C ARG A 13 10.76 -7.29 -6.97
N PRO A 14 11.42 -6.99 -8.11
CA PRO A 14 10.73 -6.48 -9.31
C PRO A 14 9.61 -7.39 -9.82
N ALA A 15 9.69 -8.70 -9.58
CA ALA A 15 8.66 -9.66 -9.96
C ALA A 15 7.27 -9.37 -9.35
N TYR A 16 7.21 -8.65 -8.23
CA TYR A 16 5.96 -8.24 -7.58
C TYR A 16 5.61 -6.76 -7.82
N LEU A 17 6.39 -6.05 -8.63
CA LEU A 17 6.16 -4.64 -8.92
C LEU A 17 4.96 -4.50 -9.86
N PHE A 18 4.01 -3.63 -9.50
CA PHE A 18 2.94 -3.26 -10.42
C PHE A 18 3.48 -2.38 -11.56
N PRO A 19 2.94 -2.52 -12.79
CA PRO A 19 3.26 -1.63 -13.89
C PRO A 19 3.06 -0.15 -13.54
N PRO A 20 3.88 0.78 -14.05
CA PRO A 20 3.76 2.21 -13.76
C PRO A 20 2.41 2.82 -14.12
N ASP A 21 1.77 2.29 -15.15
CA ASP A 21 0.47 2.66 -15.73
C ASP A 21 -0.73 1.94 -15.09
N PHE A 22 -0.49 1.02 -14.13
CA PHE A 22 -1.56 0.34 -13.43
C PHE A 22 -2.42 1.33 -12.64
N TYR A 23 -3.73 1.32 -12.91
CA TYR A 23 -4.68 2.20 -12.25
C TYR A 23 -4.99 1.74 -10.82
N PHE A 24 -4.95 2.68 -9.88
CA PHE A 24 -5.35 2.48 -8.50
C PHE A 24 -6.27 3.60 -8.06
N GLU A 25 -7.37 3.27 -7.40
CA GLU A 25 -8.37 4.26 -6.95
C GLU A 25 -7.76 5.27 -5.96
N ALA A 26 -6.87 4.84 -5.06
CA ALA A 26 -6.14 5.74 -4.16
C ALA A 26 -4.89 6.39 -4.81
N GLY A 27 -4.72 6.19 -6.13
CA GLY A 27 -3.61 6.69 -6.93
C GLY A 27 -2.25 6.05 -6.63
N ASN A 28 -1.25 6.39 -7.44
CA ASN A 28 0.13 5.90 -7.30
C ASN A 28 1.20 6.99 -7.54
N LYS A 29 0.84 8.26 -7.33
CA LYS A 29 1.75 9.39 -7.57
C LYS A 29 2.97 9.35 -6.64
N LYS A 30 4.17 9.54 -7.23
CA LYS A 30 5.48 9.58 -6.54
C LYS A 30 5.74 8.35 -5.65
N SER A 31 5.20 7.21 -6.05
CA SER A 31 5.30 5.96 -5.33
C SER A 31 5.51 4.79 -6.29
N VAL A 32 6.03 3.70 -5.74
CA VAL A 32 6.04 2.39 -6.39
C VAL A 32 5.16 1.46 -5.56
N SER A 33 4.47 0.54 -6.21
CA SER A 33 3.51 -0.36 -5.57
C SER A 33 3.87 -1.80 -5.87
N PHE A 34 3.78 -2.68 -4.88
CA PHE A 34 4.01 -4.10 -5.03
C PHE A 34 2.78 -4.91 -4.65
N SER A 35 2.59 -6.05 -5.32
CA SER A 35 1.54 -7.04 -5.01
C SER A 35 1.91 -7.90 -3.79
N SER A 36 3.20 -8.06 -3.51
CA SER A 36 3.71 -8.83 -2.37
C SER A 36 5.05 -8.27 -1.90
N VAL A 37 5.34 -8.46 -0.61
CA VAL A 37 6.60 -8.06 0.04
C VAL A 37 7.04 -9.12 1.05
N ASP A 38 8.35 -9.22 1.28
CA ASP A 38 8.89 -10.02 2.37
C ASP A 38 8.81 -9.26 3.69
N PHE A 39 7.93 -9.70 4.59
CA PHE A 39 7.70 -9.04 5.87
C PHE A 39 8.88 -9.08 6.84
N SER A 40 9.88 -9.94 6.62
CA SER A 40 11.06 -10.03 7.52
C SER A 40 11.86 -8.73 7.61
N ARG A 41 11.76 -7.86 6.59
CA ARG A 41 12.47 -6.58 6.52
C ARG A 41 11.64 -5.37 6.96
N PHE A 42 10.39 -5.58 7.40
CA PHE A 42 9.46 -4.49 7.69
C PHE A 42 8.83 -4.61 9.08
N ARG A 43 8.46 -3.45 9.64
CA ARG A 43 7.55 -3.36 10.79
C ARG A 43 6.21 -2.81 10.30
N LEU A 44 5.15 -3.59 10.46
CA LEU A 44 3.79 -3.19 10.13
C LEU A 44 3.10 -2.66 11.38
N GLU A 45 2.70 -1.39 11.34
CA GLU A 45 2.04 -0.75 12.47
C GLU A 45 0.66 -0.25 12.04
N LYS A 46 -0.38 -0.58 12.81
CA LYS A 46 -1.70 0.00 12.62
C LYS A 46 -1.63 1.48 12.97
N GLU A 47 -2.21 2.31 12.12
CA GLU A 47 -2.39 3.73 12.34
C GLU A 47 -3.86 4.06 12.27
N ASP A 48 -4.34 4.74 13.31
CA ASP A 48 -5.64 5.39 13.35
C ASP A 48 -5.40 6.90 13.46
N ARG A 49 -5.89 7.67 12.48
CA ARG A 49 -5.83 9.13 12.52
C ARG A 49 -7.21 9.72 12.32
N PHE A 50 -7.59 10.61 13.23
CA PHE A 50 -8.77 11.43 13.11
C PHE A 50 -8.43 12.77 12.44
N ARG A 51 -8.47 12.82 11.11
CA ARG A 51 -8.31 14.04 10.30
C ARG A 51 -8.94 13.83 8.92
N PRO A 52 -9.54 14.87 8.32
CA PRO A 52 -10.08 14.79 6.96
C PRO A 52 -9.06 14.23 5.97
N PHE A 53 -9.49 13.28 5.14
CA PHE A 53 -8.69 12.69 4.07
C PHE A 53 -9.56 12.29 2.89
N PHE A 54 -8.93 12.19 1.71
CA PHE A 54 -9.53 11.61 0.51
C PHE A 54 -9.04 10.17 0.37
N GLU A 55 -9.97 9.22 0.28
CA GLU A 55 -9.66 7.81 0.01
C GLU A 55 -9.60 7.56 -1.50
N THR A 56 -10.58 8.12 -2.21
CA THR A 56 -10.66 8.13 -3.67
C THR A 56 -10.98 9.55 -4.15
N VAL A 57 -11.10 9.75 -5.46
CA VAL A 57 -11.48 11.05 -6.04
C VAL A 57 -12.86 11.51 -5.55
N ASN A 58 -13.78 10.57 -5.34
CA ASN A 58 -15.19 10.87 -5.03
C ASN A 58 -15.56 10.60 -3.57
N TYR A 59 -14.61 10.17 -2.73
CA TYR A 59 -14.86 9.84 -1.33
C TYR A 59 -13.85 10.50 -0.39
N TRP A 60 -14.39 11.23 0.58
CA TRP A 60 -13.64 11.80 1.70
C TRP A 60 -14.18 11.22 3.01
N GLY A 61 -13.30 11.12 4.00
CA GLY A 61 -13.63 10.63 5.34
C GLY A 61 -12.90 11.42 6.42
N ILE A 62 -13.29 11.21 7.68
CA ILE A 62 -12.70 11.90 8.83
C ILE A 62 -11.74 11.02 9.64
N GLN A 63 -11.98 9.71 9.68
CA GLN A 63 -11.14 8.75 10.39
C GLN A 63 -10.43 7.85 9.39
N ARG A 64 -9.10 7.90 9.39
CA ARG A 64 -8.26 7.09 8.51
C ARG A 64 -7.59 5.97 9.27
N LYS A 65 -7.98 4.74 8.97
CA LYS A 65 -7.32 3.51 9.41
C LYS A 65 -6.42 2.99 8.30
N ARG A 66 -5.14 2.77 8.57
CA ARG A 66 -4.19 2.20 7.59
C ARG A 66 -3.06 1.47 8.29
N VAL A 67 -2.37 0.61 7.56
CA VAL A 67 -1.14 -0.04 8.05
C VAL A 67 0.08 0.71 7.51
N ARG A 68 0.92 1.23 8.40
CA ARG A 68 2.23 1.82 8.09
C ARG A 68 3.22 0.71 7.79
N ILE A 69 4.00 0.90 6.73
CA ILE A 69 5.16 0.06 6.42
C ILE A 69 6.40 0.84 6.85
N LYS A 70 7.08 0.36 7.89
CA LYS A 70 8.33 0.93 8.39
C LYS A 70 9.50 0.01 8.07
N CYS A 71 10.69 0.59 7.89
CA CYS A 71 11.93 -0.16 7.79
C CYS A 71 12.16 -0.98 9.07
N GLY A 72 12.44 -2.28 8.93
CA GLY A 72 12.73 -3.16 10.06
C GLY A 72 13.99 -2.77 10.83
N ASN A 73 14.95 -2.15 10.14
CA ASN A 73 16.25 -1.76 10.71
C ASN A 73 16.19 -0.42 11.46
N CYS A 74 15.80 0.67 10.77
CA CYS A 74 15.83 2.02 11.35
C CYS A 74 14.46 2.58 11.77
N GLY A 75 13.37 1.87 11.50
CA GLY A 75 12.01 2.33 11.85
C GLY A 75 11.45 3.48 11.01
N LYS A 76 12.19 3.97 9.99
CA LYS A 76 11.71 5.04 9.10
C LYS A 76 10.45 4.59 8.34
N LEU A 77 9.49 5.49 8.19
CA LEU A 77 8.29 5.24 7.40
C LEU A 77 8.63 5.17 5.90
N LEU A 78 8.36 4.02 5.30
CA LEU A 78 8.60 3.77 3.87
C LEU A 78 7.31 3.92 3.04
N GLY A 79 6.17 3.53 3.60
CA GLY A 79 4.95 3.35 2.84
C GLY A 79 3.72 3.02 3.67
N TYR A 80 2.67 2.59 2.96
CA TYR A 80 1.40 2.16 3.54
C TYR A 80 0.83 0.99 2.75
N VAL A 81 0.07 0.15 3.44
CA VAL A 81 -0.77 -0.88 2.81
C VAL A 81 -2.11 -0.25 2.42
N TYR A 82 -2.59 -0.59 1.24
CA TYR A 82 -3.90 -0.20 0.71
C TYR A 82 -4.64 -1.44 0.21
N ASP A 83 -5.95 -1.49 0.38
CA ASP A 83 -6.79 -2.61 -0.09
C ASP A 83 -7.43 -2.29 -1.44
N ASP A 84 -6.65 -1.71 -2.36
CA ASP A 84 -7.06 -1.31 -3.71
C ASP A 84 -6.31 -2.06 -4.83
N GLY A 85 -5.66 -3.18 -4.49
CA GLY A 85 -5.02 -4.08 -5.45
C GLY A 85 -6.01 -4.85 -6.33
N PRO A 86 -5.57 -5.81 -7.16
CA PRO A 86 -6.46 -6.63 -7.99
C PRO A 86 -7.55 -7.33 -7.17
N PRO A 87 -8.75 -7.54 -7.72
CA PRO A 87 -9.82 -8.25 -7.02
C PRO A 87 -9.35 -9.65 -6.55
N LEU A 88 -9.80 -10.07 -5.37
CA LEU A 88 -9.43 -11.38 -4.80
C LEU A 88 -10.04 -12.56 -5.57
N ILE A 89 -11.13 -12.33 -6.32
CA ILE A 89 -11.86 -13.35 -7.06
C ILE A 89 -12.17 -12.80 -8.46
N HIS A 90 -11.79 -13.56 -9.50
CA HIS A 90 -12.36 -13.39 -10.84
C HIS A 90 -13.74 -14.07 -10.86
N SER A 91 -14.79 -13.25 -10.69
CA SER A 91 -16.20 -13.49 -11.06
C SER A 91 -17.08 -14.47 -10.25
N ILE A 92 -18.39 -14.12 -10.30
CA ILE A 92 -19.63 -14.84 -9.94
C ILE A 92 -20.16 -14.57 -8.52
N GLY A 93 -21.16 -13.69 -8.44
CA GLY A 93 -22.11 -13.64 -7.32
C GLY A 93 -21.73 -12.74 -6.15
N HIS A 94 -21.68 -11.42 -6.38
CA HIS A 94 -21.87 -10.47 -5.28
C HIS A 94 -23.27 -9.88 -5.41
N GLY A 95 -24.05 -9.97 -4.35
CA GLY A 95 -25.38 -9.33 -4.32
C GLY A 95 -25.24 -7.81 -4.50
N PRO A 96 -26.29 -7.12 -4.97
CA PRO A 96 -26.26 -5.67 -5.11
C PRO A 96 -25.89 -5.02 -3.76
N GLY A 97 -24.82 -4.22 -3.77
CA GLY A 97 -24.34 -3.48 -2.59
C GLY A 97 -23.17 -4.09 -1.83
N GLN A 98 -22.66 -5.25 -2.21
CA GLN A 98 -21.45 -5.82 -1.59
C GLN A 98 -20.17 -5.27 -2.23
N ALA A 99 -19.25 -4.76 -1.40
CA ALA A 99 -17.92 -4.36 -1.85
C ALA A 99 -17.12 -5.60 -2.28
N ILE A 100 -16.54 -5.56 -3.48
CA ILE A 100 -15.68 -6.63 -3.98
C ILE A 100 -14.41 -6.66 -3.12
N PRO A 101 -14.06 -7.78 -2.48
CA PRO A 101 -12.84 -7.87 -1.70
C PRO A 101 -11.63 -7.77 -2.64
N ARG A 102 -10.63 -6.96 -2.25
CA ARG A 102 -9.45 -6.66 -3.06
C ARG A 102 -8.17 -7.12 -2.37
N ASN A 103 -7.18 -7.49 -3.17
CA ASN A 103 -5.86 -7.84 -2.67
C ASN A 103 -5.17 -6.60 -2.06
N PRO A 104 -4.34 -6.80 -1.03
CA PRO A 104 -3.53 -5.72 -0.48
C PRO A 104 -2.48 -5.27 -1.50
N ARG A 105 -2.17 -3.98 -1.44
CA ARG A 105 -1.14 -3.31 -2.21
C ARG A 105 -0.15 -2.65 -1.25
N TYR A 106 1.12 -2.95 -1.44
CA TYR A 106 2.21 -2.38 -0.64
C TYR A 106 2.80 -1.17 -1.37
N ARG A 107 2.34 0.03 -1.00
CA ARG A 107 2.74 1.29 -1.65
C ARG A 107 3.88 1.96 -0.90
N PHE A 108 5.02 2.12 -1.56
CA PHE A 108 6.22 2.76 -1.03
C PHE A 108 6.44 4.13 -1.67
N LYS A 109 6.90 5.10 -0.89
CA LYS A 109 7.27 6.43 -1.41
C LYS A 109 8.66 6.34 -2.06
N ILE A 110 8.80 6.81 -3.30
CA ILE A 110 10.10 6.81 -4.03
C ILE A 110 11.18 7.57 -3.25
N LYS A 111 10.80 8.60 -2.48
CA LYS A 111 11.75 9.34 -1.65
C LYS A 111 12.23 8.60 -0.39
N ALA A 112 11.58 7.51 0.00
CA ALA A 112 11.93 6.71 1.16
C ALA A 112 12.68 5.41 0.80
N LEU A 113 12.63 5.04 -0.48
CA LEU A 113 13.42 3.98 -1.09
C LEU A 113 14.72 4.52 -1.70
#